data_AF-A0A514YLV7-F1
#
_entry.id   AF-A0A514YLV7-F1
#
_cell.length_a   1.000
_cell.length_b   1.000
_cell.length_c   1.000
_cell.angle_alpha   90.00
_cell.angle_beta   90.00
_cell.angle_gamma   90.00
#
_symmetry.space_group_name_H-M   'P 1'
#
loop_
_entity.id
_entity.type
_entity.pdbx_description
1 polymer ?
#
loop_
_entity_poly.entity_id
_entity_poly.type
_entity_poly.pdbx_seq_one_letter_code
_entity_poly.pdbx_strand_id
1 'polypeptide(L)' 'LYKKYFDCLTGKGKCTPDGKQLKDVLPEALATQCKKCTERQRKGSERVLRFVIEKKPQDWAVLEKIYDPQGVYKQKYRQ' A
#
# COMPACT_ATOMS: atom_id res chain seq x y z
N LEU A 1 -15.87 -0.70 -2.48
CA LEU A 1 -14.67 -0.29 -3.26
C LEU A 1 -13.38 -0.86 -2.67
N TYR A 2 -13.06 -0.56 -1.40
CA TYR A 2 -11.86 -1.03 -0.69
C TYR A 2 -11.53 -2.52 -0.89
N LYS A 3 -12.49 -3.42 -0.62
CA LYS A 3 -12.30 -4.87 -0.74
C LYS A 3 -11.76 -5.31 -2.11
N LYS A 4 -12.21 -4.68 -3.21
CA LYS A 4 -11.72 -5.00 -4.56
C LYS A 4 -10.23 -4.66 -4.73
N TYR A 5 -9.81 -3.52 -4.16
CA TYR A 5 -8.39 -3.14 -4.16
C TYR A 5 -7.57 -4.07 -3.27
N PHE A 6 -8.07 -4.40 -2.07
CA PHE A 6 -7.39 -5.33 -1.17
C PHE A 6 -7.22 -6.72 -1.80
N ASP A 7 -8.27 -7.29 -2.38
CA ASP A 7 -8.23 -8.59 -3.04
C ASP A 7 -7.27 -8.58 -4.25
N CYS A 8 -7.25 -7.49 -5.02
CA CYS A 8 -6.27 -7.29 -6.11
C CYS A 8 -4.82 -7.26 -5.59
N LEU A 9 -4.55 -6.43 -4.58
CA LEU A 9 -3.24 -6.25 -3.98
C LEU A 9 -2.73 -7.53 -3.30
N THR A 10 -3.62 -8.36 -2.79
CA THR A 10 -3.27 -9.66 -2.17
C THR A 10 -3.31 -10.84 -3.15
N GLY A 11 -3.63 -10.60 -4.43
CA GLY A 11 -3.70 -11.64 -5.46
C GLY A 11 -4.91 -12.58 -5.33
N LYS A 12 -5.91 -12.23 -4.52
CA LYS A 12 -7.12 -13.01 -4.27
C LYS A 12 -8.31 -12.66 -5.16
N GLY A 13 -8.16 -11.64 -6.02
CA GLY A 13 -9.24 -11.19 -6.89
C GLY A 13 -8.77 -10.40 -8.11
N LYS A 14 -9.73 -10.08 -8.99
CA LYS A 14 -9.48 -9.28 -10.19
C LYS A 14 -9.15 -7.83 -9.82
N CYS A 15 -8.17 -7.27 -10.53
CA CYS A 15 -7.81 -5.87 -10.41
C CYS A 15 -8.62 -5.00 -11.38
N THR A 16 -8.99 -3.81 -10.92
CA THR A 16 -9.31 -2.70 -11.85
C THR A 16 -8.01 -2.22 -12.51
N PRO A 17 -8.08 -1.45 -13.62
CA PRO A 17 -6.89 -0.85 -14.23
C PRO A 17 -6.03 -0.09 -13.21
N ASP A 18 -6.64 0.77 -12.40
CA ASP A 18 -5.97 1.52 -11.34
C ASP A 18 -5.38 0.61 -10.25
N GLY A 19 -6.11 -0.45 -9.85
CA GLY A 19 -5.64 -1.40 -8.86
C GLY A 19 -4.43 -2.20 -9.34
N LYS A 20 -4.41 -2.53 -10.64
CA LYS A 20 -3.27 -3.20 -11.28
C LYS A 20 -2.06 -2.28 -11.31
N GLN A 21 -2.24 -1.03 -11.75
CA GLN A 21 -1.15 -0.04 -11.74
C GLN A 21 -0.60 0.18 -10.34
N LEU A 22 -1.47 0.28 -9.32
CA LEU A 22 -1.04 0.41 -7.94
C LEU A 22 -0.23 -0.81 -7.48
N LYS A 23 -0.71 -2.03 -7.77
CA LYS A 23 -0.02 -3.27 -7.46
C LYS A 23 1.39 -3.33 -8.05
N ASP A 24 1.53 -2.91 -9.30
CA ASP A 24 2.80 -2.97 -10.04
C ASP A 24 3.80 -1.92 -9.53
N VAL A 25 3.33 -0.75 -9.10
CA VAL A 25 4.17 0.36 -8.63
C VAL A 25 4.56 0.23 -7.16
N LEU A 26 3.73 -0.42 -6.33
CA LEU A 26 3.95 -0.51 -4.88
C LEU A 26 5.35 -1.01 -4.47
N PRO A 27 5.91 -2.10 -5.03
CA PRO A 27 7.23 -2.58 -4.64
C PRO A 27 8.34 -1.54 -4.87
N GLU A 28 8.31 -0.86 -6.01
CA GLU A 28 9.29 0.18 -6.35
C GLU A 28 9.10 1.44 -5.51
N ALA A 29 7.86 1.85 -5.30
CA ALA A 29 7.53 2.99 -4.45
C ALA A 29 7.96 2.76 -3.00
N LEU A 30 7.84 1.54 -2.47
CA LEU A 30 8.30 1.24 -1.11
C LEU A 30 9.83 1.17 -1.03
N ALA A 31 10.47 0.49 -1.99
CA ALA A 31 11.93 0.36 -2.03
C ALA A 31 12.65 1.71 -2.19
N THR A 32 12.06 2.63 -2.95
CA THR A 32 12.67 3.95 -3.25
C THR A 32 12.09 5.09 -2.41
N GLN A 33 11.25 4.78 -1.42
CA GLN A 33 10.52 5.79 -0.64
C GLN A 33 9.73 6.78 -1.51
N CYS A 34 9.10 6.26 -2.57
CA CYS A 34 8.27 7.00 -3.50
C CYS A 34 9.06 8.09 -4.24
N LYS A 35 10.30 7.81 -4.64
CA LYS A 35 11.19 8.78 -5.32
C LYS A 35 10.54 9.38 -6.57
N LYS A 36 9.79 8.58 -7.34
CA LYS A 36 9.08 9.00 -8.56
C LYS A 36 7.67 9.55 -8.33
N CYS A 37 7.17 9.52 -7.10
CA CYS A 37 5.83 9.98 -6.79
C CYS A 37 5.77 11.50 -6.70
N THR A 38 4.72 12.08 -7.28
CA THR A 38 4.36 13.49 -7.06
C THR A 38 4.02 13.75 -5.59
N GLU A 39 4.12 15.01 -5.16
CA GLU A 39 3.77 15.39 -3.78
C GLU A 39 2.32 15.02 -3.44
N ARG A 40 1.40 15.16 -4.40
CA ARG A 40 0.00 14.75 -4.26
C ARG A 40 -0.14 13.25 -4.04
N GLN A 41 0.61 12.43 -4.80
CA GLN A 41 0.62 10.97 -4.61
C GLN A 41 1.19 10.58 -3.26
N ARG A 42 2.28 11.24 -2.81
CA ARG A 42 2.86 10.99 -1.48
C ARG A 42 1.84 11.27 -0.38
N LYS A 43 1.28 12.49 -0.34
CA LYS A 43 0.25 12.87 0.65
C LYS A 43 -0.98 11.95 0.63
N GLY A 44 -1.42 11.56 -0.56
CA GLY A 44 -2.54 10.62 -0.73
C GLY A 44 -2.22 9.23 -0.18
N SER A 45 -1.06 8.69 -0.52
CA SER A 45 -0.60 7.38 -0.04
C SER A 45 -0.43 7.36 1.47
N GLU A 46 0.11 8.42 2.08
CA GLU A 46 0.23 8.52 3.55
C GLU A 46 -1.12 8.46 4.24
N ARG A 47 -2.11 9.20 3.73
CA ARG A 47 -3.47 9.18 4.29
C ARG A 47 -4.11 7.80 4.21
N VAL A 48 -3.95 7.11 3.08
CA VAL A 48 -4.49 5.76 2.88
C VAL A 48 -3.77 4.74 3.76
N LEU A 49 -2.43 4.80 3.82
CA LEU A 49 -1.63 3.91 4.68
C LEU A 49 -2.01 4.07 6.14
N ARG A 50 -2.12 5.31 6.64
CA ARG A 50 -2.54 5.59 8.02
C ARG A 50 -3.92 5.01 8.31
N PHE A 51 -4.88 5.22 7.41
CA PHE A 51 -6.22 4.64 7.55
C PHE A 51 -6.18 3.11 7.62
N VAL A 52 -5.39 2.45 6.77
CA VAL A 52 -5.29 0.98 6.76
C VAL A 52 -4.59 0.47 8.02
N ILE A 53 -3.51 1.10 8.48
CA ILE A 53 -2.80 0.73 9.71
C ILE A 53 -3.72 0.86 10.94
N GLU A 54 -4.44 1.98 11.07
CA GLU A 54 -5.26 2.27 12.26
C GLU A 54 -6.61 1.57 12.25
N LYS A 55 -7.29 1.52 11.09
CA LYS A 55 -8.67 1.00 10.99
C LYS A 55 -8.75 -0.43 10.49
N LYS A 56 -7.68 -0.97 9.88
CA LYS A 56 -7.64 -2.29 9.25
C LYS A 56 -6.32 -3.03 9.55
N PRO A 57 -5.94 -3.21 10.83
CA PRO A 57 -4.64 -3.77 11.21
C PRO A 57 -4.42 -5.21 10.69
N GLN A 58 -5.48 -6.00 10.55
CA GLN A 58 -5.41 -7.35 9.96
C GLN A 58 -5.07 -7.30 8.47
N ASP A 59 -5.72 -6.41 7.72
CA ASP A 59 -5.45 -6.21 6.29
C ASP A 59 -4.03 -5.64 6.09
N TRP A 60 -3.62 -4.70 6.95
CA TRP A 60 -2.26 -4.18 6.98
C TRP A 60 -1.23 -5.30 7.16
N ALA A 61 -1.43 -6.21 8.12
CA ALA A 61 -0.50 -7.31 8.36
C ALA A 61 -0.33 -8.24 7.15
N VAL A 62 -1.37 -8.39 6.32
CA VAL A 62 -1.28 -9.15 5.06
C VAL A 62 -0.49 -8.37 4.01
N LEU A 63 -0.80 -7.08 3.84
CA LEU A 63 -0.10 -6.23 2.85
C LEU A 63 1.38 -6.04 3.20
N GLU A 64 1.70 -5.86 4.48
CA GLU A 64 3.07 -5.74 5.00
C GLU A 64 3.92 -6.94 4.60
N LYS A 65 3.39 -8.16 4.77
CA LYS A 65 4.12 -9.38 4.37
C LYS A 65 4.40 -9.48 2.87
N ILE A 66 3.57 -8.86 2.03
CA ILE A 66 3.71 -8.92 0.57
C ILE A 66 4.67 -7.83 0.08
N TYR A 67 4.54 -6.62 0.62
CA TYR A 67 5.15 -5.42 0.04
C TYR A 67 6.22 -4.76 0.92
N ASP A 68 6.19 -4.98 2.23
CA ASP A 68 7.14 -4.40 3.20
C ASP A 68 7.70 -5.50 4.16
N PRO A 69 8.37 -6.53 3.63
CA PRO A 69 8.86 -7.64 4.46
C PRO A 69 9.92 -7.21 5.48
N GLN A 70 10.56 -6.05 5.26
CA GLN A 70 11.54 -5.46 6.18
C GLN A 70 10.90 -4.52 7.21
N GLY A 71 9.59 -4.23 7.10
CA GLY A 71 8.85 -3.37 8.03
C GLY A 71 9.30 -1.90 8.03
N VAL A 72 9.94 -1.43 6.96
CA VAL A 72 10.50 -0.08 6.86
C VAL A 72 9.39 0.97 6.85
N TYR A 73 8.32 0.70 6.08
CA TYR A 73 7.19 1.61 5.99
C TYR A 73 6.34 1.58 7.25
N LYS A 74 6.10 0.40 7.83
CA LYS A 74 5.38 0.32 9.11
C LYS A 74 6.03 1.16 10.21
N GLN A 75 7.36 1.13 10.33
CA GLN A 75 8.08 1.92 11.32
C GLN A 75 7.93 3.42 11.06
N LYS A 76 7.99 3.85 9.80
CA LYS A 76 7.82 5.26 9.41
C LYS A 76 6.43 5.81 9.77
N TYR A 77 5.38 5.01 9.63
CA TYR A 77 3.98 5.44 9.84
C TYR A 77 3.39 5.03 11.19
N ARG A 78 4.19 4.43 12.09
CA ARG A 78 3.79 4.10 13.46
C ARG A 78 3.92 5.27 14.44
N GLN A 79 4.53 6.38 14.01
CA GLN A 79 4.75 7.58 14.82
C GLN A 79 3.53 8.51 14.81
#